data_AF-A0AA85F230-F1
#
_entry.id   AF-A0AA85F230-F1
#
_cell.length_a   1.000
_cell.length_b   1.000
_cell.length_c   1.000
_cell.angle_alpha   90.00
_cell.angle_beta   90.00
_cell.angle_gamma   90.00
#
_symmetry.space_group_name_H-M   'P 1'
#
loop_
_entity.id
_entity.type
_entity.pdbx_description
1 polymer ?
#
loop_
_entity_poly.entity_id
_entity_poly.type
_entity_poly.pdbx_seq_one_letter_code
_entity_poly.pdbx_strand_id
1 'polypeptide(L)'
;MRESIYNLIPLEQPPKASLPRYKSCSQREVISLFNIKKFPCKTMGLPKVNPPNPQCYLKMRHSAPELFRKKDELLKGSYYKCSLSAKKEPLPSLKSKSLNVVSCKDFIKKNIKMIEASVPSKPKPFVVDTRTGHKFDIKFSGLEPIYIKRKDFGELPKYLSEREKAAAEAQKNYEEYIKQLKEKNALTVITKDEKKVRLFIGFRDFVST
;
A
#
# COMPACT_ATOMS: atom_id res chain seq x y z
N MET A 1 -10.37 46.56 -25.67
CA MET A 1 -9.04 46.32 -26.29
C MET A 1 -8.99 47.21 -27.53
N ARG A 2 -7.92 47.99 -27.74
CA ARG A 2 -7.79 48.80 -28.97
C ARG A 2 -7.49 47.85 -30.14
N GLU A 3 -8.35 47.89 -31.14
CA GLU A 3 -8.15 47.15 -32.39
C GLU A 3 -6.97 47.78 -33.15
N SER A 4 -6.03 46.95 -33.60
CA SER A 4 -4.80 47.38 -34.28
C SER A 4 -4.53 46.42 -35.43
N ILE A 5 -4.26 46.97 -36.61
CA ILE A 5 -4.01 46.19 -37.83
C ILE A 5 -2.81 45.25 -37.71
N TYR A 6 -1.86 45.56 -36.82
CA TYR A 6 -0.68 44.75 -36.56
C TYR A 6 -0.98 43.48 -35.75
N ASN A 7 -2.16 43.39 -35.12
CA ASN A 7 -2.59 42.23 -34.34
C ASN A 7 -3.45 41.26 -35.17
N LEU A 8 -3.64 41.53 -36.47
CA LEU A 8 -4.48 40.70 -37.35
C LEU A 8 -3.81 39.39 -37.75
N ILE A 9 -2.47 39.33 -37.71
CA ILE A 9 -1.70 38.13 -38.01
C ILE A 9 -1.29 37.49 -36.68
N PRO A 10 -1.75 36.26 -36.36
CA PRO A 10 -1.31 35.56 -35.16
C PRO A 10 0.21 35.36 -35.20
N LEU A 11 0.90 35.81 -34.16
CA LEU A 11 2.33 35.53 -34.00
C LEU A 11 2.51 34.03 -33.77
N GLU A 12 3.39 33.39 -34.56
CA GLU A 12 3.75 32.00 -34.34
C GLU A 12 4.33 31.83 -32.95
N GLN A 13 3.64 31.06 -32.11
CA GLN A 13 4.16 30.71 -30.79
C GLN A 13 5.27 29.67 -30.98
N PRO A 14 6.44 29.84 -30.33
CA PRO A 14 7.52 28.88 -30.44
C PRO A 14 7.01 27.49 -30.01
N PRO A 15 7.49 26.41 -30.66
CA PRO A 15 7.05 25.06 -30.33
C PRO A 15 7.33 24.78 -28.85
N LYS A 16 6.29 24.34 -28.14
CA LYS A 16 6.38 24.04 -26.70
C LYS A 16 7.42 22.94 -26.48
N ALA A 17 8.45 23.23 -25.68
CA ALA A 17 9.47 22.25 -25.33
C ALA A 17 8.84 21.02 -24.65
N SER A 18 9.31 19.83 -25.04
CA SER A 18 8.82 18.57 -24.45
C SER A 18 9.17 18.50 -22.97
N LEU A 19 8.20 18.11 -22.13
CA LEU A 19 8.43 17.90 -20.71
C LEU A 19 9.41 16.74 -20.47
N PRO A 20 10.25 16.81 -19.42
CA PRO A 20 11.14 15.70 -19.08
C PRO A 20 10.33 14.44 -18.77
N ARG A 21 10.81 13.30 -19.28
CA ARG A 21 10.19 12.00 -19.02
C ARG A 21 10.23 11.69 -17.53
N TYR A 22 9.09 11.30 -16.97
CA TYR A 22 8.99 10.82 -15.59
C TYR A 22 9.99 9.68 -15.33
N LYS A 23 10.72 9.76 -14.21
CA LYS A 23 11.56 8.68 -13.70
C LYS A 23 11.02 8.28 -12.33
N SER A 24 10.79 6.98 -12.14
CA SER A 24 10.29 6.45 -10.87
C SER A 24 11.30 6.70 -9.74
N CYS A 25 10.81 7.21 -8.60
CA CYS A 25 11.63 7.44 -7.40
C CYS A 25 12.24 6.12 -6.87
N SER A 26 11.54 5.00 -7.06
CA SER A 26 11.96 3.68 -6.59
C SER A 26 12.87 2.93 -7.56
N GLN A 27 13.19 3.51 -8.72
CA GLN A 27 14.01 2.85 -9.75
C GLN A 27 15.36 2.38 -9.19
N ARG A 28 16.01 3.20 -8.36
CA ARG A 28 17.31 2.88 -7.76
C ARG A 28 17.23 1.70 -6.78
N GLU A 29 16.17 1.65 -5.99
CA GLU A 29 15.93 0.58 -5.01
C GLU A 29 15.64 -0.75 -5.70
N VAL A 30 14.83 -0.74 -6.77
CA VAL A 30 14.55 -1.95 -7.55
C VAL A 30 15.82 -2.49 -8.21
N ILE A 31 16.66 -1.61 -8.77
CA ILE A 31 17.94 -2.00 -9.38
C ILE A 31 18.91 -2.57 -8.33
N SER A 32 18.99 -1.96 -7.14
CA SER A 32 19.87 -2.47 -6.07
C SER A 32 19.39 -3.84 -5.59
N LEU A 33 18.10 -4.01 -5.32
CA LEU A 33 17.51 -5.29 -4.91
C LEU A 33 17.80 -6.42 -5.92
N PHE A 34 17.71 -6.13 -7.21
CA PHE A 34 17.97 -7.10 -8.27
C PHE A 34 19.46 -7.46 -8.40
N ASN A 35 20.37 -6.53 -8.08
CA ASN A 35 21.81 -6.72 -8.22
C ASN A 35 22.48 -7.31 -6.96
N ILE A 36 21.86 -7.24 -5.78
CA ILE A 36 22.40 -7.77 -4.51
C ILE A 36 22.78 -9.27 -4.58
N LYS A 37 22.14 -10.06 -5.45
CA LYS A 37 22.36 -11.51 -5.54
C LYS A 37 23.23 -11.94 -6.73
N LYS A 38 23.76 -10.98 -7.50
CA LYS A 38 24.60 -11.27 -8.66
C LYS A 38 26.07 -11.31 -8.24
N PHE A 39 26.60 -12.51 -8.13
CA PHE A 39 28.05 -12.72 -8.01
C PHE A 39 28.61 -12.96 -9.42
N PRO A 40 29.75 -12.35 -9.78
CA PRO A 40 30.40 -12.68 -11.04
C PRO A 40 30.69 -14.17 -11.09
N CYS A 41 30.55 -14.78 -12.27
CA CYS A 41 30.91 -16.19 -12.56
C CYS A 41 30.35 -17.28 -11.62
N LYS A 42 29.23 -17.04 -10.90
CA LYS A 42 28.62 -18.03 -9.98
C LYS A 42 28.16 -19.33 -10.64
N THR A 43 27.67 -19.27 -11.89
CA THR A 43 27.09 -20.43 -12.60
C THR A 43 28.13 -21.32 -13.26
N MET A 44 29.14 -20.73 -13.91
CA MET A 44 30.11 -21.47 -14.74
C MET A 44 31.56 -21.39 -14.23
N GLY A 45 31.80 -20.72 -13.10
CA GLY A 45 33.15 -20.48 -12.59
C GLY A 45 33.98 -19.54 -13.47
N LEU A 46 35.22 -19.31 -13.09
CA LEU A 46 36.17 -18.61 -13.94
C LEU A 46 36.59 -19.55 -15.10
N PRO A 47 36.79 -19.03 -16.32
CA PRO A 47 37.39 -19.80 -17.41
C PRO A 47 38.77 -20.32 -16.97
N LYS A 48 39.31 -21.37 -17.61
CA LYS A 48 40.61 -21.98 -17.22
C LYS A 48 41.68 -20.89 -16.99
N VAL A 49 41.93 -20.57 -15.72
CA VAL A 49 42.90 -19.56 -15.30
C VAL A 49 44.24 -20.26 -15.19
N ASN A 50 45.30 -19.62 -15.71
CA ASN A 50 46.65 -20.12 -15.49
C ASN A 50 46.94 -20.19 -13.98
N PRO A 51 47.61 -21.25 -13.50
CA PRO A 51 47.95 -21.35 -12.09
C PRO A 51 48.75 -20.11 -11.64
N PRO A 52 48.50 -19.58 -10.43
CA PRO A 52 49.25 -18.44 -9.93
C PRO A 52 50.74 -18.76 -9.88
N ASN A 53 51.59 -17.75 -10.13
CA ASN A 53 53.04 -17.92 -10.05
C ASN A 53 53.44 -18.48 -8.67
N PRO A 54 54.18 -19.60 -8.59
CA PRO A 54 54.59 -20.20 -7.31
C PRO A 54 55.45 -19.27 -6.43
N GLN A 55 56.07 -18.23 -7.00
CA GLN A 55 56.81 -17.21 -6.25
C GLN A 55 55.88 -16.23 -5.51
N CYS A 56 54.60 -16.14 -5.91
CA CYS A 56 53.57 -15.32 -5.29
C CYS A 56 52.72 -16.13 -4.29
N TYR A 57 53.38 -16.85 -3.38
CA TYR A 57 52.71 -17.63 -2.35
C TYR A 57 52.03 -16.73 -1.30
N LEU A 58 50.96 -17.25 -0.68
CA LEU A 58 50.21 -16.53 0.35
C LEU A 58 51.07 -16.33 1.60
N LYS A 59 51.43 -15.08 1.89
CA LYS A 59 52.19 -14.71 3.09
C LYS A 59 51.29 -14.70 4.33
N MET A 60 51.89 -14.88 5.51
CA MET A 60 51.19 -14.81 6.79
C MET A 60 50.42 -13.48 6.90
N ARG A 61 49.13 -13.53 7.27
CA ARG A 61 48.20 -12.39 7.37
C ARG A 61 47.71 -11.76 6.05
N HIS A 62 47.93 -12.37 4.88
CA HIS A 62 47.40 -11.86 3.60
C HIS A 62 45.86 -11.70 3.58
N SER A 63 45.14 -12.61 4.24
CA SER A 63 43.68 -12.59 4.33
C SER A 63 43.14 -12.09 5.67
N ALA A 64 44.03 -11.66 6.58
CA ALA A 64 43.59 -11.11 7.85
C ALA A 64 42.98 -9.73 7.59
N PRO A 65 41.76 -9.44 8.09
CA PRO A 65 41.18 -8.12 7.96
C PRO A 65 42.15 -7.08 8.55
N GLU A 66 42.35 -5.98 7.83
CA GLU A 66 43.11 -4.86 8.35
C GLU A 66 42.35 -4.31 9.56
N LEU A 67 42.79 -4.72 10.75
CA LEU A 67 42.40 -4.06 11.97
C LEU A 67 43.08 -2.70 11.95
N PHE A 68 42.34 -1.66 11.58
CA PHE A 68 42.76 -0.29 11.79
C PHE A 68 43.08 -0.15 13.28
N ARG A 69 44.38 -0.26 13.62
CA ARG A 69 44.86 0.14 14.94
C ARG A 69 44.56 1.62 15.00
N LYS A 70 43.64 2.01 15.90
CA LYS A 70 43.37 3.42 16.15
C LYS A 70 44.73 4.07 16.39
N LYS A 71 45.14 4.95 15.48
CA LYS A 71 46.24 5.85 15.77
C LYS A 71 45.73 6.69 16.93
N ASP A 72 46.32 6.46 18.09
CA ASP A 72 46.19 7.37 19.20
C ASP A 72 46.73 8.70 18.71
N GLU A 73 45.82 9.62 18.41
CA GLU A 73 45.89 11.03 18.81
C GLU A 73 44.76 11.82 18.16
N LEU A 74 43.98 12.48 19.03
CA LEU A 74 43.25 13.72 18.77
C LEU A 74 41.97 13.72 17.94
N LEU A 75 41.22 12.62 17.85
CA LEU A 75 39.79 12.69 17.54
C LEU A 75 38.97 11.84 18.52
N LYS A 76 38.89 12.34 19.75
CA LYS A 76 37.89 11.93 20.76
C LYS A 76 36.51 12.50 20.36
N GLY A 77 36.07 12.14 19.16
CA GLY A 77 34.89 12.67 18.49
C GLY A 77 34.08 11.55 17.86
N SER A 78 33.37 10.79 18.71
CA SER A 78 32.10 10.13 18.39
C SER A 78 31.99 9.38 17.04
N TYR A 79 32.57 8.18 16.95
CA TYR A 79 32.21 7.20 15.92
C TYR A 79 30.95 6.38 16.27
N TYR A 80 30.37 6.61 17.46
CA TYR A 80 29.03 6.16 17.81
C TYR A 80 28.18 7.40 18.07
N LYS A 81 27.78 8.10 17.00
CA LYS A 81 26.61 8.99 17.06
C LYS A 81 25.34 8.12 17.14
N CYS A 82 25.24 7.29 18.17
CA CYS A 82 23.94 6.94 18.70
C CYS A 82 23.48 8.22 19.40
N SER A 83 22.60 8.97 18.74
CA SER A 83 21.86 10.07 19.32
C SER A 83 20.88 9.51 20.36
N LEU A 84 21.41 8.94 21.45
CA LEU A 84 20.66 8.72 22.67
C LEU A 84 20.85 9.98 23.51
N SER A 85 20.20 11.07 23.09
CA SER A 85 20.18 12.37 23.75
C SER A 85 19.36 12.37 25.05
N ALA A 86 19.15 11.22 25.66
CA ALA A 86 18.61 11.09 27.00
C ALA A 86 19.64 10.34 27.85
N LYS A 87 20.18 11.03 28.86
CA LYS A 87 20.83 10.33 29.98
C LYS A 87 19.77 9.41 30.56
N LYS A 88 20.01 8.10 30.51
CA LYS A 88 19.14 7.12 31.16
C LYS A 88 18.99 7.51 32.63
N GLU A 89 17.80 7.37 33.18
CA GLU A 89 17.55 7.63 34.60
C GLU A 89 18.55 6.85 35.46
N PRO A 90 19.03 7.43 36.57
CA PRO A 90 19.94 6.74 37.46
C PRO A 90 19.29 5.47 38.01
N LEU A 91 20.09 4.42 38.17
CA LEU A 91 19.63 3.16 38.74
C LEU A 91 18.97 3.41 40.11
N PRO A 92 17.86 2.72 40.42
CA PRO A 92 17.25 2.81 41.74
C PRO A 92 18.27 2.42 42.81
N SER A 93 18.22 3.13 43.94
CA SER A 93 19.11 2.92 45.09
C SER A 93 19.00 1.47 45.60
N LEU A 94 20.14 0.82 45.88
CA LEU A 94 20.19 -0.49 46.56
C LEU A 94 19.52 -0.48 47.95
N LYS A 95 19.33 0.72 48.56
CA LYS A 95 18.64 0.91 49.83
C LYS A 95 17.14 1.15 49.67
N SER A 96 16.64 1.33 48.45
CA SER A 96 15.20 1.34 48.21
C SER A 96 14.70 -0.05 48.57
N LYS A 97 13.76 -0.12 49.53
CA LYS A 97 13.17 -1.39 49.96
C LYS A 97 12.67 -2.09 48.71
N SER A 98 13.33 -3.17 48.31
CA SER A 98 12.72 -4.07 47.34
C SER A 98 11.38 -4.43 47.94
N LEU A 99 10.31 -4.04 47.25
CA LEU A 99 8.98 -4.54 47.53
C LEU A 99 9.01 -6.01 47.12
N ASN A 100 9.72 -6.83 47.89
CA ASN A 100 9.65 -8.27 47.86
C ASN A 100 8.26 -8.60 48.40
N VAL A 101 7.25 -8.36 47.57
CA VAL A 101 5.90 -8.87 47.76
C VAL A 101 6.05 -10.36 47.59
N VAL A 102 6.38 -11.04 48.69
CA VAL A 102 6.31 -12.49 48.77
C VAL A 102 4.85 -12.82 48.53
N SER A 103 4.55 -13.26 47.32
CA SER A 103 3.21 -13.66 46.94
C SER A 103 2.82 -14.87 47.79
N CYS A 104 1.95 -14.68 48.78
CA CYS A 104 1.36 -15.77 49.58
C CYS A 104 0.37 -16.63 48.78
N LYS A 105 0.53 -16.71 47.45
CA LYS A 105 -0.40 -17.39 46.56
C LYS A 105 0.05 -18.84 46.39
N ASP A 106 -0.83 -19.76 46.75
CA ASP A 106 -0.63 -21.19 46.53
C ASP A 106 -0.71 -21.50 45.03
N PHE A 107 0.44 -21.46 44.34
CA PHE A 107 0.52 -21.74 42.90
C PHE A 107 0.04 -23.16 42.57
N ILE A 108 0.24 -24.13 43.47
CA ILE A 108 -0.25 -25.51 43.31
C ILE A 108 -1.77 -25.52 43.23
N LYS A 109 -2.46 -24.96 44.23
CA LYS A 109 -3.94 -24.89 44.25
C LYS A 109 -4.49 -24.08 43.08
N LYS A 110 -3.79 -23.01 42.68
CA LYS A 110 -4.17 -22.20 41.53
C LYS A 110 -4.07 -22.99 40.22
N ASN A 111 -2.99 -23.75 40.03
CA ASN A 111 -2.77 -24.55 38.83
C ASN A 111 -3.79 -25.69 38.73
N ILE A 112 -4.10 -26.35 39.85
CA ILE A 112 -5.15 -27.38 39.92
C ILE A 112 -6.50 -26.79 39.47
N LYS A 113 -6.93 -25.67 40.09
CA LYS A 113 -8.17 -24.99 39.68
C LYS A 113 -8.16 -24.53 38.23
N MET A 114 -7.01 -24.09 37.72
CA MET A 114 -6.87 -23.66 36.33
C MET A 114 -7.02 -24.83 35.35
N ILE A 115 -6.46 -25.99 35.68
CA ILE A 115 -6.59 -27.21 34.87
C ILE A 115 -8.02 -27.76 34.95
N GLU A 116 -8.61 -27.83 36.15
CA GLU A 116 -10.01 -28.23 36.36
C GLU A 116 -10.99 -27.33 35.60
N ALA A 117 -10.75 -26.01 35.55
CA ALA A 117 -11.56 -25.06 34.81
C ALA A 117 -11.22 -25.01 33.31
N SER A 118 -10.09 -25.58 32.88
CA SER A 118 -9.67 -25.53 31.48
C SER A 118 -10.47 -26.53 30.65
N VAL A 119 -11.01 -26.05 29.53
CA VAL A 119 -11.66 -26.92 28.56
C VAL A 119 -10.58 -27.61 27.71
N PRO A 120 -10.62 -28.94 27.55
CA PRO A 120 -9.65 -29.64 26.71
C PRO A 120 -9.75 -29.16 25.26
N SER A 121 -8.59 -29.07 24.60
CA SER A 121 -8.55 -28.72 23.18
C SER A 121 -9.30 -29.75 22.35
N LYS A 122 -10.16 -29.28 21.44
CA LYS A 122 -10.89 -30.18 20.52
C LYS A 122 -9.89 -30.87 19.60
N PRO A 123 -9.92 -32.22 19.48
CA PRO A 123 -9.01 -32.93 18.60
C PRO A 123 -9.26 -32.53 17.15
N LYS A 124 -8.19 -32.44 16.36
CA LYS A 124 -8.30 -32.19 14.92
C LYS A 124 -8.84 -33.46 14.25
N PRO A 125 -9.87 -33.38 13.39
CA PRO A 125 -10.35 -34.54 12.65
C PRO A 125 -9.34 -34.92 11.56
N PHE A 126 -8.87 -36.17 11.58
CA PHE A 126 -7.97 -36.76 10.58
C PHE A 126 -8.42 -38.17 10.23
N VAL A 127 -8.11 -38.62 9.02
CA VAL A 127 -8.31 -40.00 8.56
C VAL A 127 -6.97 -40.72 8.56
N VAL A 128 -6.99 -41.99 8.96
CA VAL A 128 -5.83 -42.88 8.88
C VAL A 128 -6.11 -43.88 7.77
N ASP A 129 -5.29 -43.86 6.72
CA ASP A 129 -5.49 -44.72 5.54
C ASP A 129 -4.66 -46.02 5.61
N THR A 130 -3.45 -45.93 6.15
CA THR A 130 -2.50 -47.06 6.15
C THR A 130 -2.40 -47.74 7.51
N ARG A 131 -2.05 -49.04 7.49
CA ARG A 131 -1.74 -49.82 8.70
C ARG A 131 -0.62 -49.20 9.55
N THR A 132 0.30 -48.47 8.92
CA THR A 132 1.43 -47.77 9.56
C THR A 132 1.02 -46.45 10.21
N GLY A 133 -0.23 -46.01 10.05
CA GLY A 133 -0.74 -44.82 10.72
C GLY A 133 -0.53 -43.50 9.97
N HIS A 134 -0.37 -43.52 8.64
CA HIS A 134 -0.35 -42.27 7.86
C HIS A 134 -1.66 -41.51 8.00
N LYS A 135 -1.58 -40.24 8.44
CA LYS A 135 -2.71 -39.38 8.77
C LYS A 135 -2.91 -38.30 7.71
N PHE A 136 -4.16 -38.10 7.31
CA PHE A 136 -4.58 -37.03 6.41
C PHE A 136 -5.62 -36.14 7.07
N ASP A 137 -5.49 -34.82 6.91
CA ASP A 137 -6.46 -33.85 7.43
C ASP A 137 -7.78 -33.94 6.63
N ILE A 138 -8.89 -34.19 7.34
CA ILE A 138 -10.20 -34.39 6.69
C ILE A 138 -10.64 -33.13 5.93
N LYS A 139 -10.29 -31.95 6.43
CA LYS A 139 -10.70 -30.65 5.87
C LYS A 139 -10.31 -30.44 4.40
N PHE A 140 -9.24 -31.06 3.91
CA PHE A 140 -8.79 -30.88 2.52
C PHE A 140 -9.05 -32.10 1.64
N SER A 141 -9.50 -33.21 2.24
CA SER A 141 -9.73 -34.49 1.54
C SER A 141 -10.98 -34.51 0.67
N GLY A 142 -11.84 -33.48 0.74
CA GLY A 142 -13.14 -33.47 0.07
C GLY A 142 -14.20 -34.39 0.71
N LEU A 143 -13.85 -35.11 1.78
CA LEU A 143 -14.78 -35.98 2.52
C LEU A 143 -15.83 -35.20 3.33
N GLU A 144 -15.49 -33.97 3.75
CA GLU A 144 -16.44 -33.08 4.39
C GLU A 144 -17.11 -32.16 3.35
N PRO A 145 -18.44 -31.98 3.38
CA PRO A 145 -19.16 -31.07 2.50
C PRO A 145 -18.97 -29.61 2.95
N ILE A 146 -17.75 -29.12 2.90
CA ILE A 146 -17.34 -27.79 3.38
C ILE A 146 -18.02 -26.71 2.56
N TYR A 147 -18.02 -26.85 1.24
CA TYR A 147 -18.54 -25.85 0.32
C TYR A 147 -20.06 -25.72 0.37
N ILE A 148 -20.77 -26.82 0.65
CA ILE A 148 -22.23 -26.84 0.78
C ILE A 148 -22.66 -26.26 2.13
N LYS A 149 -21.91 -26.56 3.20
CA LYS A 149 -22.16 -26.02 4.56
C LYS A 149 -21.65 -24.60 4.77
N ARG A 150 -21.23 -23.91 3.69
CA ARG A 150 -20.84 -22.51 3.76
C ARG A 150 -22.04 -21.65 4.14
N LYS A 151 -21.81 -20.59 4.92
CA LYS A 151 -22.89 -19.69 5.37
C LYS A 151 -23.53 -18.94 4.20
N ASP A 152 -22.70 -18.58 3.22
CA ASP A 152 -23.05 -17.86 2.00
C ASP A 152 -23.52 -18.79 0.87
N PHE A 153 -23.72 -20.09 1.16
CA PHE A 153 -24.17 -21.04 0.14
C PHE A 153 -25.61 -20.75 -0.26
N GLY A 154 -25.83 -20.49 -1.55
CA GLY A 154 -27.15 -20.13 -2.09
C GLY A 154 -27.53 -18.66 -1.91
N GLU A 155 -26.71 -17.86 -1.20
CA GLU A 155 -26.94 -16.42 -1.07
C GLU A 155 -26.33 -15.67 -2.27
N LEU A 156 -27.00 -14.60 -2.69
CA LEU A 156 -26.49 -13.74 -3.75
C LEU A 156 -25.31 -12.91 -3.21
N PRO A 157 -24.11 -12.96 -3.83
CA PRO A 157 -22.97 -12.21 -3.37
C PRO A 157 -23.23 -10.69 -3.33
N LYS A 158 -22.79 -10.04 -2.24
CA LYS A 158 -23.02 -8.60 -2.00
C LYS A 158 -22.65 -7.70 -3.18
N TYR A 159 -21.54 -8.01 -3.85
CA TYR A 159 -21.04 -7.22 -4.98
C TYR A 159 -22.02 -7.19 -6.18
N LEU A 160 -22.84 -8.23 -6.36
CA LEU A 160 -23.85 -8.25 -7.41
C LEU A 160 -24.99 -7.27 -7.07
N SER A 161 -25.46 -7.28 -5.82
CA SER A 161 -26.48 -6.31 -5.37
C SER A 161 -25.96 -4.87 -5.43
N GLU A 162 -24.70 -4.64 -5.06
CA GLU A 162 -24.06 -3.32 -5.16
C GLU A 162 -23.96 -2.87 -6.62
N ARG A 163 -23.62 -3.77 -7.53
CA ARG A 163 -23.55 -3.49 -8.97
C ARG A 163 -24.91 -3.11 -9.55
N GLU A 164 -25.97 -3.83 -9.18
CA GLU A 164 -27.34 -3.51 -9.62
C GLU A 164 -27.78 -2.14 -9.12
N LYS A 165 -27.51 -1.82 -7.84
CA LYS A 165 -27.79 -0.49 -7.27
C LYS A 165 -27.04 0.61 -8.01
N ALA A 166 -25.73 0.44 -8.24
CA ALA A 166 -24.92 1.41 -8.95
C ALA A 166 -25.41 1.63 -10.39
N ALA A 167 -25.84 0.56 -11.08
CA ALA A 167 -26.41 0.66 -12.42
C ALA A 167 -27.74 1.43 -12.42
N ALA A 168 -28.62 1.16 -11.44
CA ALA A 168 -29.88 1.88 -11.28
C ALA A 168 -29.69 3.35 -10.93
N GLU A 169 -28.73 3.67 -10.06
CA GLU A 169 -28.37 5.06 -9.72
C GLU A 169 -27.80 5.80 -10.93
N ALA A 170 -26.92 5.16 -11.71
CA ALA A 170 -26.37 5.75 -12.93
C ALA A 170 -27.46 6.05 -13.97
N GLN A 171 -28.44 5.15 -14.12
CA GLN A 171 -29.60 5.36 -15.01
C GLN A 171 -30.45 6.54 -14.55
N LYS A 172 -30.79 6.61 -13.25
CA LYS A 172 -31.56 7.73 -12.70
C LYS A 172 -30.86 9.07 -12.90
N ASN A 173 -29.56 9.14 -12.60
CA ASN A 173 -28.77 10.35 -12.78
C ASN A 173 -28.75 10.80 -14.26
N TYR A 174 -28.68 9.85 -15.18
CA TYR A 174 -28.72 10.14 -16.62
C TYR A 174 -30.10 10.66 -17.07
N GLU A 175 -31.18 10.03 -16.61
CA GLU A 175 -32.55 10.46 -16.89
C GLU A 175 -32.83 11.87 -16.34
N GLU A 176 -32.38 12.15 -15.12
CA GLU A 176 -32.48 13.47 -14.50
C GLU A 176 -31.68 14.53 -15.29
N TYR A 177 -30.46 14.20 -15.72
CA TYR A 177 -29.66 15.09 -16.56
C TYR A 177 -30.36 15.40 -17.89
N ILE A 178 -30.90 14.39 -18.57
CA ILE A 178 -31.68 14.59 -19.80
C ILE A 178 -32.90 15.46 -19.55
N LYS A 179 -33.62 15.24 -18.44
CA LYS A 179 -34.79 16.03 -18.09
C LYS A 179 -34.43 17.50 -17.88
N GLN A 180 -33.37 17.79 -17.13
CA GLN A 180 -32.87 19.15 -16.94
C GLN A 180 -32.44 19.80 -18.27
N LEU A 181 -31.80 19.04 -19.15
CA LEU A 181 -31.38 19.53 -20.47
C LEU A 181 -32.60 19.85 -21.35
N LYS A 182 -33.64 19.02 -21.32
CA LYS A 182 -34.92 19.28 -21.99
C LYS A 182 -35.63 20.52 -21.42
N GLU A 183 -35.64 20.71 -20.10
CA GLU A 183 -36.23 21.89 -19.45
C GLU A 183 -35.48 23.17 -19.81
N LYS A 184 -34.14 23.14 -19.86
CA LYS A 184 -33.32 24.29 -20.27
C LYS A 184 -33.49 24.64 -21.75
N ASN A 185 -33.61 23.63 -22.60
CA ASN A 185 -33.81 23.81 -24.05
C ASN A 185 -35.29 24.05 -24.41
N ALA A 186 -36.21 23.92 -23.46
CA ALA A 186 -37.62 24.21 -23.68
C ALA A 186 -37.77 25.72 -23.93
N LEU A 187 -38.31 26.06 -25.09
CA LEU A 187 -38.67 27.44 -25.41
C LEU A 187 -39.75 27.92 -24.43
N THR A 188 -39.59 29.12 -23.87
CA THR A 188 -40.63 29.73 -23.06
C THR A 188 -41.86 29.99 -23.93
N VAL A 189 -42.97 29.34 -23.59
CA VAL A 189 -44.25 29.56 -24.27
C VAL A 189 -44.80 30.90 -23.78
N ILE A 190 -44.69 31.92 -24.62
CA ILE A 190 -45.24 33.25 -24.34
C ILE A 190 -46.77 33.13 -24.29
N THR A 191 -47.37 33.60 -23.20
CA THR A 191 -48.82 33.60 -23.02
C THR A 191 -49.50 34.60 -23.97
N LYS A 192 -50.81 34.43 -24.24
CA LYS A 192 -51.54 35.28 -25.20
C LYS A 192 -51.48 36.77 -24.82
N ASP A 193 -51.48 37.08 -23.53
CA ASP A 193 -51.46 38.44 -23.03
C ASP A 193 -50.08 39.09 -23.19
N GLU A 194 -49.01 38.36 -22.87
CA GLU A 194 -47.63 38.80 -23.11
C GLU A 194 -47.34 39.01 -24.60
N LYS A 195 -47.93 38.18 -25.49
CA LYS A 195 -47.87 38.36 -26.95
C LYS A 195 -48.52 39.68 -27.38
N LYS A 196 -49.70 40.01 -26.85
CA LYS A 196 -50.40 41.27 -27.17
C LYS A 196 -49.57 42.48 -26.75
N VAL A 197 -49.01 42.44 -25.53
CA VAL A 197 -48.19 43.54 -25.01
C VAL A 197 -46.93 43.73 -25.86
N ARG A 198 -46.21 42.66 -26.22
CA ARG A 198 -45.01 42.76 -27.07
C ARG A 198 -45.31 43.25 -28.49
N LEU A 199 -46.41 42.79 -29.09
CA LEU A 199 -46.84 43.29 -30.39
C LEU A 199 -47.18 44.78 -30.32
N PHE A 200 -47.91 45.21 -29.28
CA PHE A 200 -48.28 46.60 -29.10
C PHE A 200 -47.06 47.52 -28.94
N ILE A 201 -46.04 47.09 -28.18
CA ILE A 201 -44.77 47.83 -28.04
C ILE A 201 -44.05 47.92 -29.38
N GLY A 202 -43.91 46.79 -30.12
CA GLY A 202 -43.24 46.79 -31.42
C GLY A 202 -43.94 47.67 -32.47
N PHE A 203 -45.27 47.71 -32.47
CA PHE A 203 -46.03 48.64 -33.31
C PHE A 203 -45.80 50.10 -32.92
N ARG A 204 -45.64 50.41 -31.64
CA ARG A 204 -45.38 51.77 -31.17
C ARG A 204 -43.99 52.26 -31.59
N ASP A 205 -42.99 51.38 -31.52
CA ASP A 205 -41.62 51.71 -31.90
C ASP A 205 -41.48 51.88 -33.43
N PHE A 206 -42.18 51.07 -34.22
CA PHE A 206 -42.21 51.17 -35.69
C PHE A 206 -42.85 52.48 -36.20
N VAL A 207 -43.82 53.01 -35.47
CA VAL A 207 -44.49 54.29 -35.83
C VAL A 207 -43.67 55.51 -35.36
N SER A 208 -42.66 55.31 -34.51
CA SER A 208 -41.81 56.39 -33.98
C SER A 208 -40.50 56.65 -34.73
N THR A 209 -40.20 55.83 -35.75
CA THR A 209 -39.11 56.02 -36.73
C THR A 209 -39.66 56.50 -38.06
#